data_AF-A0A2D7M231-F1
#
_entry.id   AF-A0A2D7M231-F1
#
_cell.length_a   1.000
_cell.length_b   1.000
_cell.length_c   1.000
_cell.angle_alpha   90.00
_cell.angle_beta   90.00
_cell.angle_gamma   90.00
#
_symmetry.space_group_name_H-M   'P 1'
#
loop_
_entity.id
_entity.type
_entity.pdbx_description
1 polymer ?
#
loop_
_entity_poly.entity_id
_entity_poly.type
_entity_poly.pdbx_seq_one_letter_code
_entity_poly.pdbx_strand_id
1 'polypeptide(L)'
;MEPFFITKDEHCYTVNKRITSNADHFRSTGKSKTYTKALTFHADFGTALERITKEQLHTKEHFKTLSDFLDYYTNIETKIKNYLNEKA
;
A
#
# COMPACT_ATOMS: atom_id res chain seq x y z
N MET A 1 -3.49 -3.59 -4.07
CA MET A 1 -2.39 -3.25 -3.14
C MET A 1 -2.89 -3.14 -1.70
N GLU A 2 -3.98 -3.85 -1.33
CA GLU A 2 -4.51 -3.74 0.04
C GLU A 2 -3.42 -4.03 1.09
N PRO A 3 -3.37 -3.26 2.19
CA PRO A 3 -4.33 -2.23 2.61
C PRO A 3 -4.15 -0.85 1.96
N PHE A 4 -3.19 -0.66 1.06
CA PHE A 4 -2.88 0.63 0.44
C PHE A 4 -3.63 0.86 -0.88
N PHE A 5 -3.96 2.11 -1.18
CA PHE A 5 -4.57 2.52 -2.45
C PHE A 5 -4.29 4.01 -2.75
N ILE A 6 -4.34 4.40 -4.01
CA ILE A 6 -4.12 5.79 -4.44
C ILE A 6 -5.44 6.40 -4.88
N THR A 7 -5.72 7.62 -4.39
CA THR A 7 -6.78 8.47 -4.94
C THR A 7 -6.15 9.61 -5.72
N LYS A 8 -6.76 10.01 -6.84
CA LYS A 8 -6.33 11.15 -7.64
C LYS A 8 -7.31 12.30 -7.43
N ASP A 9 -6.80 13.50 -7.17
CA ASP A 9 -7.56 14.74 -7.25
C ASP A 9 -7.03 15.62 -8.39
N GLU A 10 -7.53 16.85 -8.49
CA GLU A 10 -7.16 17.79 -9.57
C GLU A 10 -5.69 18.23 -9.50
N HIS A 11 -5.01 18.01 -8.38
CA HIS A 11 -3.68 18.57 -8.09
C HIS A 11 -2.63 17.51 -7.76
N CYS A 12 -3.03 16.32 -7.31
CA CYS A 12 -2.10 15.32 -6.80
C CYS A 12 -2.68 13.89 -6.75
N TYR A 13 -1.78 12.97 -6.44
CA TYR A 13 -2.03 11.57 -6.10
C TYR A 13 -1.82 11.38 -4.60
N THR A 14 -2.89 11.02 -3.90
CA THR A 14 -2.86 10.74 -2.46
C THR A 14 -2.73 9.25 -2.22
N VAL A 15 -1.69 8.84 -1.49
CA VAL A 15 -1.53 7.48 -0.98
C VAL A 15 -2.35 7.33 0.30
N ASN A 16 -3.28 6.38 0.30
CA ASN A 16 -4.15 6.06 1.41
C ASN A 16 -3.88 4.64 1.93
N LYS A 17 -4.19 4.39 3.21
CA LYS A 17 -4.17 3.07 3.84
C LYS A 17 -5.49 2.81 4.56
N ARG A 18 -6.10 1.66 4.31
CA ARG A 18 -7.21 1.14 5.10
C ARG A 18 -6.66 0.55 6.39
N ILE A 19 -7.13 1.05 7.53
CA ILE A 19 -6.72 0.59 8.85
C ILE A 19 -7.94 -0.03 9.52
N THR A 20 -7.80 -1.29 9.92
CA THR A 20 -8.80 -2.02 10.70
C THR A 20 -8.24 -2.23 12.10
N SER A 21 -8.95 -1.75 13.12
CA SER A 21 -8.54 -1.96 14.51
C SER A 21 -8.75 -3.42 14.92
N ASN A 22 -7.77 -3.98 15.66
CA ASN A 22 -7.89 -5.33 16.22
C ASN A 22 -9.05 -5.36 17.22
N ALA A 23 -10.03 -6.24 16.99
CA ALA A 23 -11.21 -6.43 17.84
C ALA A 23 -10.86 -7.07 19.19
N ASP A 24 -9.79 -7.88 19.23
CA ASP A 24 -9.32 -8.63 20.40
C ASP A 24 -8.34 -7.82 21.26
N HIS A 25 -8.06 -6.58 20.90
CA HIS A 25 -7.24 -5.71 21.72
C HIS A 25 -7.97 -5.41 23.05
N PHE A 26 -7.24 -5.41 24.18
CA PHE A 26 -7.88 -5.21 25.50
C PHE A 26 -8.75 -3.94 25.60
N ARG A 27 -8.45 -2.92 24.78
CA ARG A 27 -9.21 -1.66 24.71
C ARG A 27 -10.35 -1.62 23.68
N SER A 28 -10.49 -2.59 22.79
CA SER A 28 -11.49 -2.53 21.71
C SER A 28 -12.89 -2.96 22.15
N THR A 29 -13.07 -3.57 23.33
CA THR A 29 -14.37 -4.03 23.87
C THR A 29 -15.21 -4.82 22.85
N GLY A 30 -14.55 -5.58 21.96
CA GLY A 30 -15.19 -6.34 20.88
C GLY A 30 -15.62 -5.52 19.65
N LYS A 31 -15.34 -4.21 19.61
CA LYS A 31 -15.65 -3.33 18.47
C LYS A 31 -14.44 -3.17 17.56
N SER A 32 -14.57 -3.58 16.31
CA SER A 32 -13.62 -3.24 15.24
C SER A 32 -14.11 -2.01 14.47
N LYS A 33 -13.21 -1.09 14.16
CA LYS A 33 -13.47 0.06 13.29
C LYS A 33 -12.50 0.02 12.13
N THR A 34 -13.05 0.18 10.94
CA THR A 34 -12.28 0.34 9.71
C THR A 34 -12.36 1.79 9.28
N TYR A 35 -11.21 2.41 9.04
CA TYR A 35 -11.14 3.78 8.54
C TYR A 35 -10.02 3.92 7.52
N THR A 36 -10.13 4.97 6.70
CA THR A 36 -9.11 5.33 5.72
C THR A 36 -8.22 6.42 6.32
N LYS A 37 -6.91 6.26 6.18
CA LYS A 37 -5.92 7.28 6.53
C LYS A 37 -5.15 7.68 5.28
N ALA A 38 -5.13 8.98 4.98
CA ALA A 38 -4.21 9.55 4.00
C ALA A 38 -2.79 9.57 4.58
N LEU A 39 -1.81 9.11 3.81
CA LEU A 39 -0.41 9.00 4.22
C LEU A 39 0.46 10.12 3.65
N THR A 40 0.37 10.34 2.33
CA THR A 40 1.24 11.26 1.60
C THR A 40 0.57 11.71 0.30
N PHE A 41 0.97 12.88 -0.20
CA PHE A 41 0.46 13.51 -1.42
C PHE A 41 1.61 13.70 -2.40
N HIS A 42 1.39 13.39 -3.68
CA HIS A 42 2.44 13.34 -4.70
C HIS A 42 1.99 13.99 -5.99
N ALA A 43 2.87 14.72 -6.66
CA ALA A 43 2.54 15.38 -7.93
C ALA A 43 2.40 14.38 -9.09
N ASP A 44 3.17 13.29 -9.04
CA ASP A 44 3.17 12.24 -10.04
C ASP A 44 2.76 10.88 -9.44
N PHE A 45 2.23 10.02 -10.30
CA PHE A 45 1.76 8.70 -9.87
C PHE A 45 2.91 7.75 -9.50
N GLY A 46 4.10 7.94 -10.09
CA GLY A 46 5.27 7.09 -9.86
C GLY A 46 5.81 7.22 -8.43
N THR A 47 5.95 8.44 -7.94
CA THR A 47 6.38 8.72 -6.56
C THR A 47 5.36 8.24 -5.53
N ALA A 48 4.06 8.31 -5.86
CA ALA A 48 3.01 7.70 -5.04
C ALA A 48 3.17 6.18 -4.92
N LEU A 49 3.49 5.49 -6.03
CA LEU A 49 3.76 4.05 -6.03
C LEU A 49 5.03 3.72 -5.25
N GLU A 50 6.13 4.47 -5.43
CA GLU A 50 7.38 4.30 -4.69
C GLU A 50 7.17 4.46 -3.17
N ARG A 51 6.27 5.37 -2.77
CA ARG A 51 5.94 5.54 -1.36
C ARG A 51 5.21 4.32 -0.79
N ILE A 52 4.29 3.72 -1.55
CA ILE A 52 3.60 2.49 -1.13
C ILE A 52 4.60 1.33 -1.01
N THR A 53 5.52 1.16 -1.95
CA THR A 53 6.53 0.09 -1.86
C THR A 53 7.44 0.28 -0.65
N LYS A 54 7.84 1.52 -0.33
CA LYS A 54 8.56 1.85 0.92
C LYS A 54 7.75 1.51 2.18
N GLU A 55 6.44 1.79 2.20
CA GLU A 55 5.57 1.38 3.32
C GLU A 55 5.42 -0.13 3.45
N GLN A 56 5.36 -0.84 2.32
CA GLN A 56 5.29 -2.30 2.28
C GLN A 56 6.61 -2.95 2.71
N LEU A 57 7.74 -2.27 2.52
CA LEU A 57 9.04 -2.66 3.04
C LEU A 57 9.12 -2.59 4.58
N HIS A 58 8.30 -1.76 5.21
CA HIS A 58 8.20 -1.66 6.67
C HIS A 58 7.25 -2.69 7.28
N THR A 59 6.85 -3.74 6.53
CA THR A 59 6.16 -4.89 7.13
C THR A 59 7.09 -5.58 8.13
N LYS A 60 6.51 -6.08 9.22
CA LYS A 60 7.22 -6.96 10.18
C LYS A 60 7.51 -8.36 9.59
N GLU A 61 7.16 -8.60 8.32
CA GLU A 61 7.53 -9.82 7.64
C GLU A 61 9.00 -9.70 7.21
N HIS A 62 9.85 -10.47 7.87
CA HIS A 62 11.26 -10.54 7.56
C HIS A 62 11.44 -11.27 6.23
N PHE A 63 11.82 -10.54 5.17
CA PHE A 63 12.46 -11.16 4.02
C PHE A 63 13.76 -11.81 4.51
N LYS A 64 13.93 -13.11 4.25
CA LYS A 64 15.10 -13.84 4.76
C LYS A 64 16.36 -13.50 3.96
N THR A 65 16.20 -13.09 2.70
CA THR A 65 17.29 -12.74 1.80
C THR A 65 16.95 -11.55 0.90
N LEU A 66 17.98 -10.93 0.31
CA LEU A 66 17.83 -9.88 -0.69
C LEU A 66 17.10 -10.38 -1.95
N SER A 67 17.28 -11.66 -2.30
CA SER A 67 16.58 -12.27 -3.44
C SER A 67 15.08 -12.28 -3.22
N ASP A 68 14.61 -12.70 -2.04
CA ASP A 68 13.18 -12.75 -1.71
C ASP A 68 12.52 -11.36 -1.85
N PHE A 69 13.26 -10.31 -1.49
CA PHE A 69 12.81 -8.94 -1.66
C PHE A 69 12.77 -8.51 -3.13
N LEU A 70 13.81 -8.82 -3.91
CA LEU A 70 13.87 -8.50 -5.35
C LEU A 70 12.78 -9.24 -6.14
N ASP A 71 12.50 -10.49 -5.79
CA ASP A 71 11.43 -11.30 -6.39
C ASP A 71 10.06 -10.70 -6.07
N TYR A 72 9.86 -10.28 -4.81
CA TYR A 72 8.64 -9.58 -4.40
C TYR A 72 8.45 -8.25 -5.15
N TYR A 73 9.52 -7.46 -5.29
CA TYR A 73 9.49 -6.20 -6.04
C TYR A 73 9.14 -6.42 -7.52
N THR A 74 9.80 -7.38 -8.17
CA THR A 74 9.56 -7.73 -9.57
C THR A 74 8.12 -8.21 -9.80
N ASN A 75 7.55 -8.93 -8.82
CA ASN A 75 6.15 -9.34 -8.85
C ASN A 75 5.18 -8.14 -8.83
N ILE A 76 5.44 -7.14 -7.99
CA ILE A 76 4.64 -5.90 -7.93
C ILE A 76 4.74 -5.16 -9.26
N GLU A 77 5.95 -4.98 -9.80
CA GLU A 77 6.17 -4.30 -11.07
C GLU A 77 5.38 -4.96 -12.22
N THR A 78 5.42 -6.30 -12.27
CA THR A 78 4.69 -7.08 -13.27
C THR A 78 3.17 -6.88 -13.15
N LYS A 79 2.63 -6.88 -11.93
CA LYS A 79 1.20 -6.63 -11.69
C LYS A 79 0.77 -5.23 -12.15
N ILE A 80 1.62 -4.22 -11.95
CA ILE A 80 1.36 -2.85 -12.41
C ILE A 80 1.34 -2.80 -13.94
N LYS A 81 2.32 -3.41 -14.61
CA LYS A 81 2.38 -3.48 -16.08
C LYS A 81 1.14 -4.17 -16.66
N ASN A 82 0.73 -5.29 -16.08
CA ASN A 82 -0.46 -6.02 -16.53
C ASN A 82 -1.74 -5.19 -16.38
N TYR A 83 -1.91 -4.50 -15.26
CA TYR A 83 -3.07 -3.63 -15.04
C TYR A 83 -3.14 -2.45 -16.02
N LEU A 84 -1.99 -1.91 -16.42
CA LEU A 84 -1.91 -0.86 -17.43
C LEU A 84 -2.24 -1.40 -18.82
N ASN A 85 -1.77 -2.60 -19.16
CA ASN A 85 -2.01 -3.24 -20.45
C ASN A 85 -3.45 -3.75 -20.61
N GLU A 86 -4.11 -4.21 -19.54
CA GLU A 86 -5.53 -4.60 -19.57
C GLU A 86 -6.49 -3.41 -19.74
N LYS A 87 -6.00 -2.17 -19.55
CA LYS A 87 -6.77 -0.94 -19.76
C LYS A 87 -6.50 -0.28 -21.12
N ALA A 88 -5.67 -0.87 -21.97
CA ALA A 88 -5.34 -0.39 -23.31
C ALA A 88 -6.30 -0.95 -24.38
#